data_AF-A0A6A3G9W5-F1
#
_entry.id   AF-A0A6A3G9W5-F1
#
_cell.length_a   1.000
_cell.length_b   1.000
_cell.length_c   1.000
_cell.angle_alpha   90.00
_cell.angle_beta   90.00
_cell.angle_gamma   90.00
#
_symmetry.space_group_name_H-M   'P 1'
#
loop_
_entity.id
_entity.type
_entity.pdbx_description
1 polymer ?
#
loop_
_entity_poly.entity_id
_entity_poly.type
_entity_poly.pdbx_seq_one_letter_code
_entity_poly.pdbx_strand_id
1 'polypeptide(L)' 'MVKLLLSYAIVGLAKGDGVEIDDDLPVWKLEDAIREKEKSKGRVIGELQLFLAKKDGAWL' A
#
# COMPACT_ATOMS: atom_id res chain seq x y z
N MET A 1 12.33 7.10 13.81
CA MET A 1 10.99 6.52 13.59
C MET A 1 10.08 7.66 13.17
N VAL A 2 9.77 7.69 11.88
CA VAL A 2 8.86 8.65 11.26
C VAL A 2 7.72 7.84 10.66
N LYS A 3 6.49 8.30 10.87
CA LYS A 3 5.33 7.71 10.19
C LYS A 3 5.28 8.21 8.75
N LEU A 4 5.30 7.27 7.81
CA LEU A 4 5.10 7.52 6.40
C LEU A 4 3.64 7.26 6.04
N LEU A 5 3.02 8.20 5.33
CA LEU A 5 1.76 7.97 4.64
C LEU A 5 2.10 7.57 3.20
N LEU A 6 1.96 6.28 2.89
CA LEU A 6 2.21 5.75 1.56
C LEU A 6 0.89 5.61 0.80
N SER A 7 0.86 6.14 -0.42
CA SER A 7 -0.28 5.95 -1.32
C SER A 7 -0.09 4.66 -2.11
N TYR A 8 -1.16 3.91 -2.31
CA TYR A 8 -1.14 2.73 -3.16
C TYR A 8 -2.39 2.68 -4.04
N ALA A 9 -2.25 2.00 -5.17
CA ALA A 9 -3.35 1.65 -6.05
C ALA A 9 -3.29 0.16 -6.35
N ILE A 10 -4.45 -0.48 -6.34
CA ILE A 10 -4.57 -1.89 -6.70
C ILE A 10 -4.91 -1.96 -8.18
N VAL A 11 -4.14 -2.73 -8.94
CA VAL A 11 -4.39 -2.95 -10.37
C VAL A 11 -5.79 -3.50 -10.57
N GLY A 12 -6.54 -2.89 -11.50
CA GLY A 12 -7.95 -3.23 -11.75
C GLY A 12 -8.96 -2.50 -10.85
N LEU A 13 -8.51 -1.71 -9.87
CA LEU A 13 -9.36 -0.82 -9.09
C LEU A 13 -9.15 0.64 -9.50
N ALA A 14 -10.26 1.36 -9.70
CA ALA A 14 -10.22 2.75 -10.17
C ALA A 14 -9.77 3.77 -9.11
N LYS A 15 -9.66 3.37 -7.83
CA LYS A 15 -9.39 4.27 -6.71
C LYS A 15 -8.19 3.79 -5.90
N GLY A 16 -7.21 4.67 -5.70
CA GLY A 16 -6.13 4.48 -4.75
C GLY A 16 -6.55 4.75 -3.30
N ASP A 17 -5.74 4.32 -2.35
CA ASP A 17 -5.88 4.65 -0.93
C ASP A 17 -4.51 4.89 -0.29
N GLY A 18 -4.50 5.23 0.99
CA GLY A 18 -3.29 5.42 1.79
C GLY A 18 -3.20 4.45 2.97
N VAL A 19 -1.97 4.11 3.33
CA VAL A 19 -1.63 3.37 4.54
C VAL A 19 -0.53 4.10 5.30
N GLU A 20 -0.70 4.19 6.62
CA GLU A 20 0.33 4.72 7.52
C GLU A 20 1.22 3.57 8.00
N ILE A 21 2.53 3.76 7.91
CA ILE A 21 3.52 2.78 8.37
C ILE A 21 4.76 3.48 8.92
N ASP A 22 5.43 2.87 9.88
CA ASP A 22 6.72 3.36 10.37
C ASP A 22 7.85 3.06 9.36
N ASP A 23 8.80 3.99 9.23
CA ASP A 23 9.90 3.96 8.25
C ASP A 23 10.95 2.87 8.46
N ASP A 24 10.99 2.27 9.65
CA ASP A 24 11.90 1.20 10.02
C ASP A 24 11.30 -0.20 9.82
N LEU A 25 10.02 -0.29 9.44
CA LEU A 25 9.35 -1.56 9.24
C LEU A 25 9.72 -2.19 7.89
N PRO A 26 9.89 -3.53 7.87
CA PRO A 26 10.20 -4.24 6.63
C PRO A 26 9.00 -4.25 5.66
N VAL A 27 9.27 -4.37 4.37
CA VAL A 27 8.26 -4.30 3.29
C VAL A 27 7.09 -5.28 3.48
N TRP A 28 7.31 -6.46 4.05
CA TRP A 28 6.21 -7.41 4.31
C TRP A 28 5.17 -6.87 5.31
N LYS A 29 5.55 -5.95 6.21
CA LYS A 29 4.60 -5.23 7.07
C LYS A 29 3.73 -4.26 6.29
N LEU A 30 4.25 -3.68 5.21
CA LEU A 30 3.46 -2.86 4.30
C LEU A 30 2.42 -3.71 3.57
N GLU A 31 2.78 -4.92 3.15
CA GLU A 31 1.82 -5.86 2.56
C GLU A 31 0.69 -6.21 3.53
N ASP A 32 1.03 -6.55 4.79
CA ASP A 32 0.06 -6.83 5.84
C ASP A 32 -0.88 -5.64 6.07
N ALA A 33 -0.33 -4.43 6.18
CA ALA A 33 -1.10 -3.22 6.42
C ALA A 33 -2.07 -2.89 5.26
N ILE A 34 -1.65 -3.09 4.01
CA ILE A 34 -2.52 -2.96 2.84
C ILE A 34 -3.62 -4.03 2.88
N ARG A 35 -3.30 -5.29 3.19
CA ARG A 35 -4.29 -6.38 3.29
C ARG A 35 -5.33 -6.11 4.37
N GLU A 36 -4.90 -5.65 5.55
CA GLU A 36 -5.81 -5.29 6.64
C GLU A 36 -6.72 -4.12 6.27
N LYS A 37 -6.16 -3.07 5.65
CA LYS A 37 -6.92 -1.92 5.16
C LYS A 37 -7.99 -2.35 4.15
N GLU A 38 -7.66 -3.23 3.22
CA GLU A 38 -8.61 -3.71 2.20
C GLU A 38 -9.64 -4.69 2.76
N LYS A 39 -9.24 -5.54 3.71
CA LYS A 39 -10.16 -6.40 4.45
C LYS A 39 -11.20 -5.60 5.22
N SER A 40 -10.81 -4.46 5.80
CA SER A 40 -11.75 -3.54 6.47
C SER A 40 -12.81 -2.94 5.52
N LYS A 41 -12.54 -2.92 4.21
CA LYS A 41 -13.47 -2.49 3.16
C LYS A 41 -14.25 -3.65 2.52
N GLY A 42 -14.13 -4.86 3.08
CA GLY A 42 -14.77 -6.07 2.56
C GLY A 42 -14.07 -6.69 1.36
N ARG A 43 -12.81 -6.32 1.06
CA ARG A 43 -12.02 -6.92 -0.02
C ARG A 43 -11.00 -7.91 0.54
N VAL A 44 -11.01 -9.13 0.03
CA VAL A 44 -10.02 -10.16 0.40
C VAL A 44 -8.96 -10.22 -0.70
N ILE A 45 -7.73 -9.89 -0.35
CA ILE A 45 -6.57 -9.99 -1.25
C ILE A 45 -5.83 -11.28 -0.90
N GLY A 46 -5.72 -12.18 -1.89
CA GLY A 46 -4.98 -13.43 -1.75
C GLY A 46 -3.47 -13.20 -1.86
N GLU A 47 -2.97 -13.15 -3.09
CA GLU A 47 -1.57 -12.80 -3.36
C GLU A 47 -1.45 -11.30 -3.63
N LEU A 48 -0.53 -10.64 -2.92
CA LEU A 48 -0.22 -9.22 -3.09
C LEU A 48 1.23 -9.09 -3.55
N GLN A 49 1.45 -8.38 -4.65
CA GLN A 49 2.78 -8.06 -5.16
C GLN A 49 2.89 -6.54 -5.24
N LEU A 50 3.99 -6.00 -4.72
CA LEU A 50 4.22 -4.56 -4.65
C LEU A 50 5.08 -4.09 -5.82
N PHE A 51 4.64 -3.02 -6.46
CA PHE A 51 5.38 -2.34 -7.51
C PHE A 51 5.48 -0.86 -7.16
N LEU A 52 6.69 -0.30 -7.27
CA LEU A 52 6.88 1.13 -7.14
C LEU A 52 6.41 1.82 -8.41
N ALA A 53 5.34 2.59 -8.31
CA ALA A 53 4.89 3.41 -9.42
C ALA A 53 5.70 4.71 -9.46
N LYS A 54 6.03 5.17 -10.66
CA LYS A 54 6.51 6.54 -10.89
C LYS A 54 5.48 7.29 -11.69
N LYS A 55 5.21 8.54 -11.29
CA LYS A 55 4.48 9.49 -12.12
C LYS A 55 5.30 10.76 -12.25
N ASP A 56 5.49 11.21 -13.48
CA ASP A 56 6.16 12.48 -13.81
C ASP A 56 7.57 12.63 -13.18
N GLY A 57 8.31 11.53 -13.06
CA GLY A 57 9.66 11.51 -12.48
C GLY A 57 9.69 11.43 -10.94
N ALA A 58 8.55 11.51 -10.26
CA ALA A 58 8.42 11.25 -8.83
C ALA A 58 8.00 9.81 -8.55
N TRP A 59 8.55 9.22 -7.49
CA TRP A 59 8.03 7.97 -6.93
C TRP A 59 6.68 8.26 -6.26
N LEU A 60 5.68 7.46 -6.58
CA LEU A 60 4.37 7.45 -5.93
C LEU A 60 4.41 6.54 -4.69
#